data_AF-A0A939R136-F1
#
_entry.id   AF-A0A939R136-F1
#
_cell.length_a   1.000
_cell.length_b   1.000
_cell.length_c   1.000
_cell.angle_alpha   90.00
_cell.angle_beta   90.00
_cell.angle_gamma   90.00
#
_symmetry.space_group_name_H-M   'P 1'
#
loop_
_entity.id
_entity.type
_entity.pdbx_description
1 polymer ?
#
loop_
_entity_poly.entity_id
_entity_poly.type
_entity_poly.pdbx_seq_one_letter_code
_entity_poly.pdbx_strand_id
1 'polypeptide(L)' 'SIKFDNGEIKKYYFNGTSDGSSSTIFLRKTKELISKFKTARNIMIEAPFFQEGRQVFKFNNIEPYSGK' A
#
# COMPACT_ATOMS: atom_id res chain seq x y z
N SER A 1 -0.68 2.49 -7.37
CA SER A 1 -1.97 1.78 -7.24
C SER A 1 -1.81 0.66 -6.21
N ILE A 2 -2.90 0.07 -5.70
CA ILE A 2 -2.83 -1.06 -4.78
C ILE A 2 -3.80 -2.15 -5.25
N LYS A 3 -3.34 -3.41 -5.24
CA LYS A 3 -4.15 -4.61 -5.43
C LYS A 3 -4.10 -5.44 -4.14
N PHE A 4 -5.25 -5.90 -3.69
CA PHE A 4 -5.38 -6.82 -2.55
C PHE A 4 -5.85 -8.17 -3.07
N ASP A 5 -5.13 -9.24 -2.73
CA ASP A 5 -5.39 -10.61 -3.13
C ASP A 5 -5.69 -10.74 -4.63
N ASN A 6 -6.80 -11.36 -4.99
CA ASN A 6 -7.28 -11.50 -6.37
C ASN A 6 -8.24 -10.38 -6.80
N GLY A 7 -8.35 -9.30 -6.02
CA GLY A 7 -9.23 -8.18 -6.30
C GLY A 7 -8.70 -7.23 -7.38
N GLU A 8 -9.46 -6.17 -7.63
CA GLU A 8 -9.11 -5.16 -8.64
C GLU A 8 -7.94 -4.26 -8.19
N ILE A 9 -7.18 -3.76 -9.17
CA ILE A 9 -6.20 -2.69 -8.95
C ILE A 9 -6.94 -1.38 -8.73
N LYS A 10 -6.76 -0.76 -7.56
CA LYS A 10 -7.37 0.54 -7.23
C LYS A 10 -6.32 1.63 -7.07
N LYS A 11 -6.61 2.83 -7.57
CA LYS A 11 -5.77 4.01 -7.35
C LYS A 11 -6.03 4.55 -5.94
N TYR A 12 -4.98 4.62 -5.15
CA TYR A 12 -5.00 5.25 -3.83
C TYR A 12 -4.10 6.47 -3.85
N TYR A 13 -4.55 7.53 -3.19
CA TYR A 13 -3.79 8.75 -3.04
C TYR A 13 -3.01 8.71 -1.74
N PHE A 14 -1.80 9.25 -1.76
CA PHE A 14 -0.95 9.39 -0.60
C PHE A 14 -0.30 10.77 -0.60
N ASN A 15 0.15 11.18 0.58
CA ASN A 15 1.02 12.34 0.74
C ASN A 15 2.44 11.85 0.97
N GLY A 16 3.42 12.56 0.40
CA GLY A 16 4.81 12.43 0.82
C GLY A 16 5.01 12.97 2.23
N THR A 17 6.18 12.69 2.79
CA THR A 17 6.60 13.28 4.06
C THR A 17 7.00 14.74 3.87
N SER A 18 6.89 15.54 4.94
CA SER A 18 7.32 16.95 4.90
C SER A 18 8.85 17.10 4.83
N ASP A 19 9.60 16.05 5.18
CA ASP A 19 11.07 16.02 5.15
C ASP A 19 11.64 15.49 3.82
N GLY A 20 10.78 15.18 2.83
CA GLY A 20 11.21 14.69 1.52
C GLY A 20 11.71 13.24 1.49
N SER A 21 11.61 12.50 2.59
CA SER A 21 11.95 11.09 2.63
C SER A 21 11.13 10.26 1.63
N SER A 22 11.81 9.38 0.90
CA SER A 22 11.19 8.40 0.01
C SER A 22 10.90 7.06 0.70
N SER A 23 11.20 6.93 2.01
CA SER A 23 10.97 5.69 2.76
C SER A 23 9.55 5.58 3.32
N THR A 24 8.82 6.70 3.39
CA THR A 24 7.51 6.76 4.06
C THR A 24 6.49 7.52 3.22
N ILE A 25 5.27 6.99 3.13
CA ILE A 25 4.12 7.64 2.50
C ILE A 25 2.92 7.61 3.45
N PHE A 26 2.07 8.63 3.38
CA PHE A 26 0.85 8.73 4.19
C PHE A 26 -0.39 8.49 3.33
N LEU A 27 -1.07 7.36 3.52
CA LEU A 27 -2.26 6.99 2.73
C LEU A 27 -3.47 7.87 3.09
N ARG A 28 -4.16 8.39 2.07
CA ARG A 28 -5.43 9.13 2.23
C ARG A 28 -6.63 8.15 2.25
N LYS A 29 -7.72 8.52 2.95
CA LYS A 29 -8.96 7.73 3.12
C LYS A 29 -8.71 6.38 3.81
N THR A 30 -8.44 6.45 5.11
CA THR A 30 -7.84 5.38 5.91
C THR A 30 -8.76 4.21 6.24
N LYS A 31 -10.07 4.39 6.47
CA LYS A 31 -10.89 3.32 7.07
C LYS A 31 -11.05 2.05 6.22
N GLU A 32 -11.55 2.17 4.98
CA GLU A 32 -11.72 1.01 4.07
C GLU A 32 -10.37 0.40 3.70
N LEU A 33 -9.35 1.24 3.55
CA LEU A 33 -8.03 0.81 3.17
C LEU A 33 -7.37 0.00 4.30
N ILE A 34 -7.45 0.49 5.53
CA ILE A 34 -6.98 -0.21 6.73
C ILE A 34 -7.72 -1.54 6.90
N SER A 35 -9.04 -1.60 6.67
CA SER A 35 -9.76 -2.88 6.81
C SER A 35 -9.26 -3.93 5.81
N LYS A 36 -8.88 -3.55 4.58
CA LYS A 36 -8.27 -4.46 3.62
C LYS A 36 -6.87 -4.89 4.03
N PHE A 37 -6.04 -3.96 4.51
CA PHE A 37 -4.70 -4.29 5.02
C PHE A 37 -4.74 -5.28 6.19
N LYS A 38 -5.77 -5.23 7.04
CA LYS A 38 -5.92 -6.16 8.17
C LYS A 38 -6.21 -7.60 7.75
N THR A 39 -6.85 -7.83 6.60
CA THR A 39 -7.33 -9.16 6.22
C THR A 39 -6.61 -9.77 5.01
N ALA A 40 -5.91 -8.95 4.21
CA ALA A 40 -5.27 -9.40 2.99
C ALA A 40 -4.11 -10.35 3.26
N ARG A 41 -3.94 -11.36 2.39
CA ARG A 41 -2.79 -12.28 2.43
C ARG A 41 -1.74 -11.90 1.38
N ASN A 42 -2.18 -11.26 0.30
CA ASN A 42 -1.32 -10.79 -0.77
C ASN A 42 -1.62 -9.34 -1.09
N ILE A 43 -0.59 -8.51 -1.23
CA ILE A 43 -0.72 -7.09 -1.53
C ILE A 43 0.31 -6.71 -2.58
N MET A 44 -0.14 -6.01 -3.62
CA MET A 44 0.73 -5.40 -4.62
C MET A 44 0.59 -3.89 -4.55
N ILE A 45 1.70 -3.18 -4.36
CA ILE A 45 1.73 -1.72 -4.28
C ILE A 45 2.60 -1.18 -5.41
N GLU A 46 2.03 -0.37 -6.28
CA GLU A 46 2.75 0.38 -7.30
C GLU A 46 2.88 1.84 -6.87
N ALA A 47 4.10 2.36 -6.79
CA ALA A 47 4.36 3.75 -6.43
C ALA A 47 5.48 4.37 -7.29
N PRO A 48 5.42 5.68 -7.58
CA PRO A 48 6.51 6.40 -8.22
C PRO A 48 7.65 6.65 -7.23
N PHE A 49 8.88 6.43 -7.68
CA PHE A 49 10.12 6.75 -7.02
C PHE A 49 10.91 7.72 -7.88
N PHE A 50 11.56 8.68 -7.24
CA PHE A 50 12.41 9.64 -7.93
C PHE A 50 13.57 8.90 -8.61
N GLN A 51 13.82 9.21 -9.89
CA GLN A 51 14.81 8.57 -10.77
C GLN A 51 14.59 7.08 -11.12
N GLU A 52 13.88 6.32 -10.28
CA GLU A 52 13.60 4.90 -10.52
C GLU A 52 12.25 4.65 -11.22
N GLY A 53 11.47 5.70 -11.47
CA GLY A 53 10.16 5.55 -12.13
C GLY A 53 9.17 4.80 -11.24
N ARG A 54 8.28 3.99 -11.83
CA ARG A 54 7.26 3.27 -11.06
C ARG A 54 7.76 1.90 -10.63
N GLN A 55 7.71 1.66 -9.33
CA GLN A 55 8.14 0.41 -8.71
C GLN A 55 6.93 -0.37 -8.19
N VAL A 56 6.99 -1.70 -8.29
CA VAL A 56 5.94 -2.62 -7.82
C VAL A 56 6.48 -3.50 -6.71
N PHE A 57 5.94 -3.33 -5.51
CA PHE A 57 6.22 -4.13 -4.33
C PHE A 57 5.17 -5.22 -4.21
N LYS A 58 5.60 -6.45 -3.93
CA LYS A 58 4.73 -7.61 -3.72
C LYS A 58 4.97 -8.16 -2.32
N PHE A 59 3.90 -8.23 -1.54
CA PHE A 59 3.88 -8.83 -0.22
C PHE A 59 2.96 -10.05 -0.31
N ASN A 60 3.47 -11.23 0.01
CA ASN A 60 2.72 -12.48 -0.08
C ASN A 60 2.74 -13.18 1.27
N ASN A 61 1.76 -14.05 1.51
CA ASN A 61 1.63 -14.83 2.73
C ASN A 61 1.62 -13.98 4.02
N ILE A 62 1.01 -12.79 3.95
CA ILE A 62 0.83 -11.94 5.13
C ILE A 62 -0.15 -12.64 6.09
N GLU A 63 0.24 -12.73 7.35
CA GLU A 63 -0.68 -13.16 8.40
C GLU A 63 -1.68 -12.04 8.70
N PRO A 64 -3.00 -12.31 8.63
CA PRO A 64 -4.00 -11.30 8.96
C PRO A 64 -3.82 -10.75 10.37
N TYR A 65 -4.03 -9.45 10.53
CA TYR A 65 -3.90 -8.78 11.82
C TYR A 65 -4.95 -9.31 12.81
N SER A 66 -4.48 -9.95 13.89
CA SER A 66 -5.33 -10.66 14.86
C SER A 66 -5.89 -9.77 15.98
N GLY A 67 -5.38 -8.53 16.12
CA GLY A 67 -5.90 -7.53 17.08
C GLY A 67 -5.81 -7.90 18.56
N LYS A 68 -5.08 -8.98 18.90
CA LYS A 68 -4.77 -9.36 20.28
C LYS A 68 -3.51 -8.65 20.77
#